data_AF-A0A7C6CZW8-F1
#
_entry.id   AF-A0A7C6CZW8-F1
#
_cell.length_a   1.000
_cell.length_b   1.000
_cell.length_c   1.000
_cell.angle_alpha   90.00
_cell.angle_beta   90.00
_cell.angle_gamma   90.00
#
_symmetry.space_group_name_H-M   'P 1'
#
loop_
_entity.id
_entity.type
_entity.pdbx_description
1 polymer ?
#
loop_
_entity_poly.entity_id
_entity_poly.type
_entity_poly.pdbx_seq_one_letter_code
_entity_poly.pdbx_strand_id
1 'polypeptide(L)'
;MRWRSALAIVILLLTAVLAAAILADMVSLGTFIGPYRLAHWAGWIGALFVAIYAPAYHFLKRAWPKRAKLLLDIHSFGFLLAFLLITLHIASQLSRPPQSYPVLGEGIALFITMVLLVATGMMQRFAASRLGSKGWYTSRTNQTVHVSLLSAFYIIIVVHVLLGLGLI
;
A
#
# COMPACT_ATOMS: atom_id res chain seq x y z
N MET A 1 18.44 -4.19 -14.24
CA MET A 1 17.04 -3.73 -14.18
C MET A 1 16.03 -4.86 -14.22
N ARG A 2 16.19 -5.87 -15.10
CA ARG A 2 15.19 -6.94 -15.33
C ARG A 2 14.68 -7.66 -14.07
N TRP A 3 15.57 -8.03 -13.13
CA TRP A 3 15.15 -8.74 -11.91
C TRP A 3 14.25 -7.92 -10.98
N ARG A 4 14.40 -6.58 -10.94
CA ARG A 4 13.61 -5.72 -10.05
C ARG A 4 12.15 -5.66 -10.48
N SER A 5 11.93 -5.51 -11.78
CA SER A 5 10.59 -5.55 -12.36
C SER A 5 9.96 -6.93 -12.20
N ALA A 6 10.72 -8.00 -12.45
CA ALA A 6 10.25 -9.37 -12.22
C ALA A 6 9.84 -9.59 -10.75
N LEU A 7 10.67 -9.17 -9.80
CA LEU A 7 10.36 -9.26 -8.37
C LEU A 7 9.10 -8.48 -8.01
N ALA A 8 8.95 -7.26 -8.53
CA ALA A 8 7.74 -6.47 -8.28
C ALA A 8 6.48 -7.15 -8.82
N ILE A 9 6.55 -7.73 -10.02
CA ILE A 9 5.46 -8.52 -10.61
C ILE A 9 5.15 -9.73 -9.74
N VAL A 10 6.17 -10.47 -9.28
CA VAL A 10 5.99 -11.62 -8.39
C VAL A 10 5.27 -11.22 -7.10
N ILE A 11 5.65 -10.11 -6.47
CA ILE A 11 4.99 -9.62 -5.24
C ILE A 11 3.52 -9.24 -5.53
N LEU A 12 3.23 -8.59 -6.66
CA LEU A 12 1.87 -8.23 -7.06
C LEU A 12 1.01 -9.47 -7.35
N LEU A 13 1.55 -10.45 -8.06
CA LEU A 13 0.87 -11.72 -8.33
C LEU A 13 0.61 -12.49 -7.03
N LEU A 14 1.61 -12.57 -6.14
CA LEU A 14 1.45 -13.17 -4.83
C LEU A 14 0.36 -12.46 -4.02
N THR A 15 0.33 -11.12 -4.07
CA THR A 15 -0.71 -10.32 -3.41
C THR A 15 -2.10 -10.69 -3.93
N ALA A 16 -2.28 -10.75 -5.25
CA ALA A 16 -3.55 -11.10 -5.87
C ALA A 16 -3.99 -12.55 -5.55
N VAL A 17 -3.06 -13.52 -5.62
CA VAL A 17 -3.34 -14.93 -5.32
C VAL A 17 -3.74 -15.12 -3.85
N LEU A 18 -3.00 -14.52 -2.91
CA LEU A 18 -3.34 -14.62 -1.49
C LEU A 18 -4.67 -13.93 -1.16
N ALA A 19 -4.93 -12.76 -1.76
CA ALA A 19 -6.22 -12.08 -1.60
C ALA A 19 -7.38 -12.93 -2.11
N ALA A 20 -7.23 -13.55 -3.29
CA ALA A 20 -8.22 -14.45 -3.85
C ALA A 20 -8.44 -15.69 -2.97
N ALA A 21 -7.37 -16.29 -2.44
CA ALA A 21 -7.45 -17.44 -1.54
C ALA A 21 -8.19 -17.11 -0.23
N ILE A 22 -8.00 -15.90 0.32
CA ILE A 22 -8.75 -15.43 1.51
C ILE A 22 -10.22 -15.20 1.18
N LEU A 23 -10.53 -14.57 0.04
CA LEU A 23 -11.91 -14.31 -0.39
C LEU A 23 -12.67 -15.60 -0.71
N ALA A 24 -11.98 -16.63 -1.19
CA ALA A 24 -12.52 -17.96 -1.44
C ALA A 24 -12.54 -18.87 -0.18
N ASP A 25 -12.23 -18.31 1.00
CA ASP A 25 -12.16 -19.02 2.29
C ASP A 25 -11.19 -20.21 2.32
N MET A 26 -10.19 -20.23 1.42
CA MET A 26 -9.14 -21.26 1.41
C MET A 26 -8.04 -20.98 2.44
N VAL A 27 -7.89 -19.72 2.86
CA VAL A 27 -6.90 -19.27 3.84
C VAL A 27 -7.58 -18.35 4.86
N SER A 28 -7.49 -18.70 6.14
CA SER A 28 -8.03 -17.88 7.22
C SER A 28 -6.96 -17.05 7.92
N LEU A 29 -7.20 -15.75 8.03
CA LEU A 29 -6.45 -14.82 8.90
C LEU A 29 -7.26 -14.47 10.17
N GLY A 30 -8.13 -15.41 10.59
CA GLY A 30 -9.02 -15.31 11.74
C GLY A 30 -8.32 -15.36 13.09
N THR A 31 -7.14 -15.97 13.18
CA THR A 31 -6.43 -16.21 14.44
C THR A 31 -6.12 -14.92 15.18
N PHE A 32 -6.40 -14.89 16.48
CA PHE A 32 -6.10 -13.75 17.34
C PHE A 32 -4.66 -13.81 17.85
N ILE A 33 -4.00 -12.66 17.85
CA ILE A 33 -2.72 -12.44 18.53
C ILE A 33 -2.91 -11.22 19.41
N GLY A 34 -3.00 -11.41 20.73
CA GLY A 34 -3.42 -10.35 21.64
C GLY A 34 -4.84 -9.85 21.32
N PRO A 35 -5.09 -8.52 21.30
CA PRO A 35 -6.45 -7.97 21.15
C PRO A 35 -6.97 -8.00 19.70
N TYR A 36 -6.13 -8.36 18.72
CA TYR A 36 -6.47 -8.23 17.30
C TYR A 36 -6.30 -9.55 16.53
N ARG A 37 -7.13 -9.73 15.50
CA ARG A 37 -6.93 -10.77 14.47
C ARG A 37 -5.61 -10.54 13.73
N LEU A 38 -4.98 -11.60 13.25
CA LEU A 38 -3.76 -11.55 12.44
C LEU A 38 -3.90 -10.60 11.24
N ALA A 39 -5.06 -10.56 10.61
CA ALA A 39 -5.38 -9.61 9.53
C ALA A 39 -5.24 -8.14 9.95
N HIS A 40 -5.58 -7.77 11.19
CA HIS A 40 -5.38 -6.39 11.67
C HIS A 40 -3.92 -6.08 11.95
N TRP A 41 -3.14 -7.03 12.46
CA TRP A 41 -1.70 -6.85 12.60
C TRP A 41 -1.02 -6.62 11.25
N ALA A 42 -1.43 -7.36 10.22
CA ALA A 42 -0.97 -7.10 8.85
C ALA A 42 -1.29 -5.64 8.42
N GLY A 43 -2.51 -5.18 8.67
CA GLY A 43 -2.92 -3.79 8.43
C GLY A 43 -2.05 -2.78 9.17
N TRP A 44 -1.83 -2.96 10.47
CA TRP A 44 -1.00 -2.07 11.30
C TRP A 44 0.46 -2.01 10.82
N ILE A 45 1.08 -3.16 10.56
CA ILE A 45 2.47 -3.24 10.10
C ILE A 45 2.62 -2.52 8.76
N GLY A 46 1.71 -2.78 7.81
CA GLY A 46 1.71 -2.13 6.50
C GLY A 46 1.50 -0.62 6.60
N ALA A 47 0.48 -0.18 7.35
CA ALA A 47 0.15 1.22 7.53
C ALA A 47 1.27 2.01 8.23
N LEU A 48 1.85 1.46 9.31
CA LEU A 48 2.95 2.10 10.02
C LEU A 48 4.21 2.22 9.14
N PHE A 49 4.52 1.19 8.35
CA PHE A 49 5.62 1.27 7.41
C PHE A 49 5.41 2.41 6.40
N VAL A 50 4.22 2.53 5.81
CA VAL A 50 3.90 3.62 4.89
C VAL A 50 3.99 4.98 5.60
N ALA A 51 3.34 5.11 6.75
CA ALA A 51 3.24 6.36 7.50
C ALA A 51 4.61 6.90 7.95
N ILE A 52 5.55 6.01 8.28
CA ILE A 52 6.89 6.37 8.75
C ILE A 52 7.87 6.49 7.57
N TYR A 53 7.90 5.50 6.68
CA TYR A 53 8.95 5.43 5.65
C TYR A 53 8.70 6.41 4.49
N ALA A 54 7.45 6.78 4.18
CA ALA A 54 7.19 7.77 3.13
C ALA A 54 7.91 9.12 3.39
N PRO A 55 7.74 9.78 4.56
CA PRO A 55 8.40 11.03 4.88
C PRO A 55 9.88 10.79 5.13
N ALA A 56 10.25 9.71 5.83
CA ALA A 56 11.65 9.39 6.07
C ALA A 56 12.43 9.29 4.75
N TYR A 57 11.89 8.63 3.72
CA TYR A 57 12.52 8.54 2.41
C TYR A 57 12.82 9.92 1.80
N HIS A 58 11.93 10.90 1.96
CA HIS A 58 12.14 12.25 1.46
C HIS A 58 13.37 12.93 2.08
N PHE A 59 13.57 12.76 3.39
CA PHE A 59 14.71 13.31 4.11
C PHE A 59 15.99 12.49 3.89
N LEU A 60 15.89 11.17 4.02
CA LEU A 60 17.02 10.24 3.94
C LEU A 60 17.69 10.26 2.57
N LYS A 61 16.94 10.40 1.48
CA LYS A 61 17.54 10.48 0.13
C LYS A 61 18.43 11.72 -0.05
N ARG A 62 18.15 12.80 0.69
CA ARG A 62 18.96 14.04 0.69
C ARG A 62 20.16 13.91 1.64
N ALA A 63 19.95 13.34 2.82
CA ALA A 63 21.00 13.14 3.81
C ALA A 63 22.06 12.13 3.34
N TRP A 64 21.65 11.07 2.63
CA TRP A 64 22.54 9.98 2.21
C TRP A 64 22.48 9.69 0.70
N PRO A 65 22.98 10.62 -0.14
CA PRO A 65 22.91 10.47 -1.60
C PRO A 65 23.63 9.23 -2.12
N LYS A 66 24.73 8.81 -1.46
CA LYS A 66 25.45 7.57 -1.78
C LYS A 66 24.59 6.30 -1.64
N ARG A 67 23.53 6.34 -0.82
CA ARG A 67 22.59 5.24 -0.58
C ARG A 67 21.25 5.41 -1.30
N ALA A 68 21.09 6.43 -2.14
CA ALA A 68 19.82 6.77 -2.78
C ALA A 68 19.19 5.60 -3.56
N LYS A 69 20.01 4.77 -4.23
CA LYS A 69 19.53 3.58 -4.95
C LYS A 69 18.91 2.54 -4.02
N LEU A 70 19.56 2.26 -2.89
CA LEU A 70 19.07 1.34 -1.87
C LEU A 70 17.80 1.89 -1.22
N LEU A 71 17.80 3.16 -0.82
CA LEU A 71 16.64 3.82 -0.22
C LEU A 71 15.42 3.78 -1.14
N LEU A 72 15.64 3.94 -2.45
CA LEU A 72 14.60 3.82 -3.47
C LEU A 72 14.15 2.38 -3.69
N ASP A 73 15.04 1.39 -3.56
CA ASP A 73 14.64 -0.02 -3.58
C ASP A 73 13.79 -0.39 -2.36
N ILE A 74 14.18 0.06 -1.15
CA ILE A 74 13.38 -0.11 0.06
C ILE A 74 12.03 0.62 -0.08
N HIS A 75 12.02 1.82 -0.66
CA HIS A 75 10.77 2.54 -0.94
C HIS A 75 9.88 1.74 -1.89
N SER A 76 10.39 1.28 -3.04
CA SER A 76 9.56 0.54 -3.99
C SER A 76 9.10 -0.81 -3.44
N PHE A 77 10.01 -1.65 -2.94
CA PHE A 77 9.67 -3.02 -2.52
C PHE A 77 9.02 -3.07 -1.14
N GLY A 78 9.43 -2.21 -0.21
CA GLY A 78 8.77 -2.09 1.09
C GLY A 78 7.32 -1.66 0.94
N PHE A 79 7.01 -0.73 0.03
CA PHE A 79 5.62 -0.33 -0.24
C PHE A 79 4.81 -1.44 -0.93
N LEU A 80 5.42 -2.27 -1.78
CA LEU A 80 4.74 -3.45 -2.32
C LEU A 80 4.44 -4.49 -1.23
N LEU A 81 5.34 -4.70 -0.28
CA LEU A 81 5.09 -5.57 0.88
C LEU A 81 4.02 -4.97 1.80
N ALA A 82 4.05 -3.67 2.06
CA ALA A 82 2.99 -3.00 2.83
C ALA A 82 1.63 -3.11 2.11
N PHE A 83 1.61 -2.93 0.79
CA PHE A 83 0.41 -3.12 -0.02
C PHE A 83 -0.11 -4.55 0.06
N LEU A 84 0.77 -5.56 0.01
CA LEU A 84 0.40 -6.96 0.22
C LEU A 84 -0.31 -7.11 1.56
N LEU A 85 0.31 -6.68 2.67
CA LEU A 85 -0.26 -6.81 4.01
C LEU A 85 -1.60 -6.09 4.17
N ILE A 86 -1.73 -4.88 3.63
CA ILE A 86 -2.98 -4.11 3.62
C ILE A 86 -4.04 -4.81 2.77
N THR A 87 -3.66 -5.43 1.65
CA THR A 87 -4.59 -6.21 0.82
C THR A 87 -5.09 -7.45 1.58
N LEU A 88 -4.21 -8.16 2.29
CA LEU A 88 -4.62 -9.30 3.13
C LEU A 88 -5.59 -8.86 4.23
N HIS A 89 -5.32 -7.70 4.85
CA HIS A 89 -6.23 -7.09 5.82
C HIS A 89 -7.62 -6.87 5.19
N ILE A 90 -7.70 -6.15 4.07
CA ILE A 90 -8.97 -5.84 3.41
C ILE A 90 -9.69 -7.09 2.92
N ALA A 91 -8.98 -8.04 2.30
CA ALA A 91 -9.57 -9.31 1.86
C ALA A 91 -10.20 -10.05 3.04
N SER A 92 -9.53 -10.10 4.20
CA SER A 92 -10.07 -10.72 5.42
C SER A 92 -11.22 -9.94 6.07
N GLN A 93 -11.36 -8.64 5.80
CA GLN A 93 -12.51 -7.84 6.24
C GLN A 93 -13.72 -8.11 5.34
N LEU A 94 -13.51 -8.19 4.03
CA LEU A 94 -14.55 -8.45 3.03
C LEU A 94 -15.06 -9.91 3.05
N SER A 95 -14.23 -10.86 3.51
CA SER A 95 -14.64 -12.26 3.66
C SER A 95 -15.43 -12.55 4.94
N ARG A 96 -15.71 -11.54 5.78
CA ARG A 96 -16.49 -11.75 7.00
C ARG A 96 -17.94 -12.11 6.69
N PRO A 97 -18.57 -12.96 7.51
CA PRO A 97 -19.97 -13.29 7.34
C PRO A 97 -20.86 -12.04 7.60
N PRO A 98 -22.07 -11.97 7.01
CA PRO A 98 -22.93 -10.79 7.06
C PRO A 98 -23.19 -10.24 8.48
N GLN A 99 -23.27 -11.12 9.48
CA GLN A 99 -23.52 -10.77 10.88
C GLN A 99 -22.35 -10.00 11.54
N SER A 100 -21.16 -10.01 10.93
CA SER A 100 -19.96 -9.34 11.43
C SER A 100 -19.28 -8.48 10.36
N TYR A 101 -20.04 -8.12 9.32
CA TYR A 101 -19.53 -7.35 8.19
C TYR A 101 -19.15 -5.93 8.63
N PRO A 102 -17.97 -5.43 8.25
CA PRO A 102 -17.50 -4.14 8.74
C PRO A 102 -18.20 -2.98 8.02
N VAL A 103 -18.25 -1.83 8.68
CA VAL A 103 -18.57 -0.56 8.02
C VAL A 103 -17.36 -0.16 7.18
N LEU A 104 -17.48 -0.29 5.86
CA LEU A 104 -16.36 -0.21 4.94
C LEU A 104 -15.81 1.22 4.74
N GLY A 105 -16.67 2.24 4.87
CA GLY A 105 -16.43 3.67 4.62
C GLY A 105 -15.00 4.08 4.26
N GLU A 106 -14.28 4.62 5.25
CA GLU A 106 -12.90 5.11 5.08
C GLU A 106 -11.89 4.01 4.72
N GLY A 107 -12.15 2.76 5.10
CA GLY A 107 -11.28 1.63 4.79
C GLY A 107 -11.17 1.35 3.29
N ILE A 108 -12.28 1.46 2.55
CA ILE A 108 -12.28 1.34 1.08
C ILE A 108 -11.58 2.53 0.44
N ALA A 109 -11.88 3.76 0.89
CA ALA A 109 -11.24 4.97 0.36
C ALA A 109 -9.70 4.89 0.51
N LEU A 110 -9.24 4.43 1.67
CA LEU A 110 -7.83 4.21 1.97
C LEU A 110 -7.22 3.13 1.05
N PHE A 111 -7.92 2.02 0.86
CA PHE A 111 -7.46 0.94 -0.01
C PHE A 111 -7.34 1.37 -1.46
N ILE A 112 -8.34 2.07 -2.00
CA ILE A 112 -8.29 2.65 -3.37
C ILE A 112 -7.10 3.60 -3.50
N THR A 113 -6.89 4.47 -2.51
CA THR A 113 -5.74 5.38 -2.48
C THR A 113 -4.42 4.61 -2.50
N MET A 114 -4.31 3.52 -1.74
CA MET A 114 -3.13 2.65 -1.75
C MET A 114 -2.90 1.95 -3.09
N VAL A 115 -3.95 1.44 -3.74
CA VAL A 115 -3.85 0.85 -5.09
C VAL A 115 -3.31 1.88 -6.08
N LEU A 116 -3.84 3.11 -6.05
CA LEU A 116 -3.40 4.19 -6.92
C LEU A 116 -1.95 4.63 -6.62
N LEU A 117 -1.54 4.66 -5.34
CA LEU A 117 -0.16 4.93 -4.95
C LEU A 117 0.81 3.89 -5.50
N VAL A 118 0.46 2.61 -5.40
CA VAL A 118 1.27 1.52 -5.95
C VAL A 118 1.32 1.61 -7.47
N ALA A 119 0.19 1.81 -8.15
CA ALA A 119 0.12 1.93 -9.60
C ALA A 119 1.01 3.09 -10.10
N THR A 120 0.82 4.28 -9.54
CA THR A 120 1.61 5.48 -9.91
C THR A 120 3.10 5.31 -9.58
N GLY A 121 3.43 4.71 -8.43
CA GLY A 121 4.82 4.40 -8.04
C GLY A 121 5.50 3.39 -8.97
N MET A 122 4.78 2.35 -9.39
CA MET A 122 5.25 1.37 -10.38
C MET A 122 5.51 2.04 -11.73
N MET A 123 4.62 2.94 -12.15
CA MET A 123 4.79 3.71 -13.37
C MET A 123 6.04 4.62 -13.30
N GLN A 124 6.28 5.30 -12.18
CA GLN A 124 7.49 6.11 -11.98
C GLN A 124 8.76 5.24 -11.96
N ARG A 125 8.72 4.08 -11.31
CA ARG A 125 9.90 3.24 -11.09
C ARG A 125 10.33 2.47 -12.34
N PHE A 126 9.37 1.93 -13.09
CA PHE A 126 9.63 0.96 -14.16
C PHE A 126 9.15 1.41 -15.54
N ALA A 127 8.25 2.39 -15.63
CA ALA A 127 7.70 2.87 -16.89
C ALA A 127 8.01 4.35 -17.18
N ALA A 128 8.82 5.03 -16.36
CA ALA A 128 9.11 6.46 -16.53
C ALA A 128 9.68 6.83 -17.89
N SER A 129 10.53 5.99 -18.49
CA SER A 129 11.06 6.22 -19.83
C SER A 129 10.04 6.03 -20.95
N ARG A 130 8.91 5.38 -20.67
CA ARG A 130 7.79 5.16 -21.61
C ARG A 130 6.69 6.21 -21.44
N LEU A 131 6.65 6.89 -20.29
CA LEU A 131 5.83 8.07 -20.06
C LEU A 131 6.46 9.24 -20.82
N GLY A 132 6.06 9.43 -22.07
CA GLY A 132 6.57 10.48 -22.96
C GLY A 132 6.44 11.90 -22.37
N SER A 133 7.05 12.86 -23.06
CA SER A 133 7.02 14.28 -22.68
C SER A 133 5.87 15.08 -23.32
N LYS A 134 5.12 14.47 -24.24
CA LYS A 134 4.00 15.08 -24.97
C LYS A 134 2.72 14.29 -24.69
N GLY A 135 1.64 14.99 -24.31
CA GLY A 135 0.35 14.40 -23.95
C GLY A 135 -0.16 14.85 -22.58
N TRP A 136 -1.39 14.48 -22.24
CA TRP A 136 -2.04 14.90 -20.98
C TRP A 136 -1.47 14.20 -19.74
N TYR A 137 -0.91 13.00 -19.90
CA TYR A 137 -0.32 12.22 -18.81
C TYR A 137 1.18 12.00 -19.04
N THR A 138 2.00 12.72 -18.30
CA THR A 138 3.47 12.70 -18.40
C THR A 138 4.11 12.15 -17.12
N SER A 139 5.43 11.93 -17.14
CA SER A 139 6.18 11.59 -15.92
C SER A 139 6.01 12.64 -14.80
N ARG A 140 5.92 13.94 -15.16
CA ARG A 140 5.64 15.02 -14.19
C ARG A 140 4.22 14.94 -13.64
N THR A 141 3.22 14.72 -14.51
CA THR A 141 1.83 14.54 -14.09
C THR A 141 1.72 13.38 -13.10
N ASN A 142 2.33 12.23 -13.41
CA ASN A 142 2.36 11.07 -12.53
C ASN A 142 3.06 11.38 -11.19
N GLN A 143 4.13 12.17 -11.19
CA GLN A 143 4.79 12.62 -9.96
C GLN A 143 3.86 13.45 -9.08
N THR A 144 3.16 14.43 -9.67
CA THR A 144 2.19 15.26 -8.95
C THR A 144 1.03 14.43 -8.40
N VAL A 145 0.47 13.51 -9.21
CA VAL A 145 -0.61 12.62 -8.78
C VAL A 145 -0.15 11.74 -7.62
N HIS A 146 1.03 11.11 -7.71
CA HIS A 146 1.55 10.26 -6.64
C HIS A 146 1.72 10.99 -5.31
N VAL A 147 2.27 12.22 -5.33
CA VAL A 147 2.42 13.05 -4.12
C VAL A 147 1.05 13.49 -3.57
N SER A 148 0.09 13.81 -4.44
CA SER A 148 -1.26 14.18 -4.04
C SER A 148 -1.99 13.00 -3.39
N LEU A 149 -1.85 11.80 -3.94
CA LEU A 149 -2.37 10.55 -3.35
C LEU A 149 -1.73 10.24 -2.00
N LEU A 150 -0.44 10.54 -1.81
CA LEU A 150 0.22 10.37 -0.52
C LEU A 150 -0.39 11.31 0.53
N SER A 151 -0.71 12.54 0.13
CA SER A 151 -1.38 13.52 1.01
C SER A 151 -2.78 13.04 1.38
N ALA A 152 -3.55 12.53 0.41
CA ALA A 152 -4.86 11.93 0.64
C ALA A 152 -4.76 10.71 1.58
N PHE A 153 -3.76 9.84 1.39
CA PHE A 153 -3.51 8.70 2.27
C PHE A 153 -3.37 9.14 3.73
N TYR A 154 -2.58 10.18 4.01
CA TYR A 154 -2.37 10.67 5.37
C TYR A 154 -3.64 11.22 6.02
N ILE A 155 -4.48 11.90 5.25
CA ILE A 155 -5.77 12.40 5.77
C ILE A 155 -6.68 11.21 6.11
N ILE A 156 -6.85 10.29 5.16
CA ILE A 156 -7.79 9.17 5.30
C ILE A 156 -7.32 8.21 6.40
N ILE A 157 -6.02 7.88 6.50
CA ILE A 157 -5.53 6.96 7.54
C ILE A 157 -5.75 7.50 8.95
N VAL A 158 -5.58 8.82 9.16
CA VAL A 158 -5.84 9.44 10.47
C VAL A 158 -7.31 9.30 10.83
N VAL A 159 -8.22 9.67 9.93
CA VAL A 159 -9.66 9.53 10.15
C VAL A 159 -10.04 8.07 10.38
N HIS A 160 -9.53 7.15 9.56
CA HIS A 160 -9.77 5.71 9.69
C HIS A 160 -9.36 5.15 11.05
N VAL A 161 -8.18 5.56 11.56
CA VAL A 161 -7.69 5.13 12.88
C VAL A 161 -8.51 5.76 14.01
N LEU A 162 -8.85 7.04 13.94
CA LEU A 162 -9.64 7.71 14.98
C LEU A 162 -11.04 7.10 15.12
N LEU A 163 -11.73 6.85 13.99
CA LEU A 163 -13.01 6.13 13.96
C LEU A 163 -12.86 4.71 14.48
N GLY A 164 -11.81 3.99 14.05
CA GLY A 164 -11.54 2.62 14.48
C GLY A 164 -11.25 2.47 15.98
N LEU A 165 -10.79 3.54 16.62
CA LEU A 165 -10.57 3.63 18.06
C LEU A 165 -11.78 4.20 18.83
N GLY A 166 -12.83 4.64 18.13
CA GLY A 166 -14.01 5.26 18.74
C GLY A 166 -13.75 6.64 19.35
N LEU A 167 -12.76 7.37 18.83
CA LEU A 167 -12.40 8.72 19.33
C LEU A 167 -13.21 9.85 18.66
N ILE A 168 -13.77 9.59 17.48
CA ILE A 168 -14.68 10.45 16.72
C ILE A 168 -15.78 9.62 16.07
#